data_AF-H9VTV5-F1
#
_entry.id   AF-H9VTV5-F1
#
_cell.length_a   1.000
_cell.length_b   1.000
_cell.length_c   1.000
_cell.angle_alpha   90.00
_cell.angle_beta   90.00
_cell.angle_gamma   90.00
#
_symmetry.space_group_name_H-M   'P 1'
#
loop_
_entity.id
_entity.type
_entity.pdbx_description
1 polymer ?
#
loop_
_entity_poly.entity_id
_entity_poly.type
_entity_poly.pdbx_seq_one_letter_code
_entity_poly.pdbx_strand_id
1 'polypeptide(L)'
;NKGDKVVSCNMQKGLWNEFPRLLPSNSEYSIDLVDCGGRMLMVILHEWMESATIRIWELHDTKSEWVQVLALPPEKSQDYFGKKADINCVGYDNLVMICISSRRLYRVILWNIENNSCRELPRSKKVKKVASAFPF
;
A
#
# COMPACT_ATOMS: atom_id res chain seq x y z
N ASN A 1 -7.57 24.04 0.32
CA ASN A 1 -7.13 22.91 -0.52
C ASN A 1 -5.78 22.39 -0.08
N LYS A 2 -5.71 21.65 1.04
CA LYS A 2 -4.50 20.94 1.48
C LYS A 2 -4.63 19.51 0.98
N GLY A 3 -3.98 19.20 -0.12
CA GLY A 3 -4.01 17.86 -0.70
C GLY A 3 -2.82 17.02 -0.23
N ASP A 4 -3.04 15.73 -0.05
CA ASP A 4 -2.02 14.74 0.29
C ASP A 4 -0.91 14.76 -0.75
N LYS A 5 0.29 15.16 -0.31
CA LYS A 5 1.49 15.21 -1.14
C LYS A 5 2.44 14.13 -0.65
N VAL A 6 3.04 13.41 -1.58
CA VAL A 6 4.17 12.53 -1.29
C VAL A 6 5.42 13.40 -1.34
N VAL A 7 6.24 13.29 -0.31
CA VAL A 7 7.49 14.06 -0.21
C VAL A 7 8.66 13.11 0.04
N SER A 8 9.79 13.37 -0.60
CA SER A 8 11.06 12.71 -0.27
C SER A 8 12.03 13.72 0.33
N CYS A 9 12.84 13.28 1.30
CA CYS A 9 13.92 14.07 1.86
C CYS A 9 15.26 13.37 1.59
N ASN A 10 16.18 14.06 0.90
CA ASN A 10 17.57 13.67 0.86
C ASN A 10 18.26 14.18 2.13
N MET A 11 18.39 13.31 3.12
CA MET A 11 18.97 13.66 4.43
C MET A 11 20.44 14.08 4.36
N GLN A 12 21.21 13.61 3.37
CA GLN A 12 22.61 13.98 3.20
C GLN A 12 22.76 15.42 2.69
N LYS A 13 21.87 15.86 1.80
CA LYS A 13 21.91 17.18 1.17
C LYS A 13 20.93 18.18 1.81
N GLY A 14 20.04 17.73 2.70
CA GLY A 14 18.95 18.52 3.26
C GLY A 14 17.92 18.97 2.22
N LEU A 15 17.79 18.24 1.10
CA LEU A 15 16.89 18.61 0.00
C LEU A 15 15.54 17.89 0.12
N TRP A 16 14.47 18.61 -0.18
CA TRP A 16 13.10 18.09 -0.20
C TRP A 16 12.55 18.14 -1.62
N ASN A 17 11.91 17.06 -2.05
CA ASN A 17 11.19 17.01 -3.31
C ASN A 17 9.72 16.66 -3.05
N GLU A 18 8.81 17.35 -3.74
CA GLU A 18 7.40 17.02 -3.76
C GLU A 18 7.09 16.23 -5.04
N PHE A 19 6.28 15.18 -4.91
CA PHE A 19 5.79 14.40 -6.05
C PHE A 19 4.35 14.81 -6.41
N PRO A 20 3.96 14.63 -7.68
CA PRO A 20 2.57 14.77 -8.09
C PRO A 20 1.63 13.88 -7.28
N ARG A 21 0.38 14.33 -7.13
CA ARG A 21 -0.67 13.55 -6.48
C ARG A 21 -1.01 12.31 -7.33
N LEU A 22 -1.11 11.16 -6.69
CA LEU A 22 -1.33 9.87 -7.38
C LEU A 22 -2.81 9.55 -7.61
N LEU A 23 -3.67 9.93 -6.68
CA LEU A 23 -5.11 9.69 -6.76
C LEU A 23 -5.89 11.00 -6.89
N PRO A 24 -7.08 11.00 -7.51
CA PRO A 24 -7.94 12.18 -7.54
C PRO A 24 -8.21 12.75 -6.13
N SER A 25 -8.38 14.07 -6.01
CA SER A 25 -8.51 14.77 -4.72
C SER A 25 -9.69 14.32 -3.85
N ASN A 26 -10.69 13.68 -4.45
CA ASN A 26 -11.93 13.26 -3.79
C ASN A 26 -11.95 11.76 -3.50
N SER A 27 -10.80 11.07 -3.61
CA SER A 27 -10.69 9.64 -3.31
C SER A 27 -10.48 9.41 -1.83
N GLU A 28 -11.22 8.47 -1.25
CA GLU A 28 -10.90 7.92 0.08
C GLU A 28 -9.89 6.78 -0.10
N TYR A 29 -8.81 6.80 0.68
CA TYR A 29 -7.79 5.75 0.62
C TYR A 29 -6.98 5.65 1.92
N SER A 30 -6.38 4.48 2.11
CA SER A 30 -5.29 4.26 3.06
C SER A 30 -4.02 3.90 2.28
N ILE A 31 -2.87 4.38 2.73
CA ILE A 31 -1.59 4.35 2.00
C ILE A 31 -0.48 3.89 2.93
N ASP A 32 0.44 3.08 2.41
CA ASP A 32 1.72 2.79 3.06
C ASP A 32 2.87 2.72 2.03
N LEU A 33 4.07 3.06 2.49
CA LEU A 33 5.32 3.01 1.71
C LEU A 33 6.19 1.88 2.21
N VAL A 34 6.76 1.10 1.28
CA VAL A 34 7.59 -0.06 1.61
C VAL A 34 8.78 -0.15 0.68
N ASP A 35 9.97 -0.30 1.27
CA ASP A 35 11.17 -0.73 0.55
C ASP A 35 11.17 -2.26 0.45
N CYS A 36 11.36 -2.79 -0.76
CA CYS A 36 11.44 -4.23 -0.99
C CYS A 36 12.39 -4.53 -2.14
N GLY A 37 13.50 -5.21 -1.86
CA GLY A 37 14.47 -5.60 -2.90
C GLY A 37 15.09 -4.40 -3.63
N GLY A 38 15.27 -3.27 -2.92
CA GLY A 38 15.78 -2.02 -3.50
C GLY A 38 14.75 -1.24 -4.32
N ARG A 39 13.47 -1.63 -4.28
CA ARG A 39 12.37 -0.92 -4.92
C ARG A 39 11.59 -0.15 -3.88
N MET A 40 11.33 1.12 -4.15
CA MET A 40 10.40 1.92 -3.36
C MET A 40 8.98 1.72 -3.90
N LEU A 41 8.13 1.10 -3.09
CA LEU A 41 6.77 0.76 -3.46
C LEU A 41 5.77 1.51 -2.59
N MET A 42 4.71 1.98 -3.23
CA MET A 42 3.58 2.60 -2.57
C MET A 42 2.37 1.72 -2.75
N VAL A 43 1.84 1.22 -1.65
CA VAL A 43 0.64 0.40 -1.63
C VAL A 43 -0.52 1.29 -1.21
N ILE A 44 -1.62 1.24 -1.95
CA ILE A 44 -2.81 2.04 -1.67
C ILE A 44 -4.03 1.14 -1.68
N LEU A 45 -4.82 1.19 -0.61
CA LEU A 45 -6.20 0.72 -0.59
C LEU A 45 -7.09 1.88 -1.01
N HIS A 46 -7.57 1.84 -2.25
CA HIS A 46 -8.36 2.91 -2.86
C HIS A 46 -9.84 2.54 -2.88
N GLU A 47 -10.67 3.40 -2.29
CA GLU A 47 -12.13 3.31 -2.41
C GLU A 47 -12.62 4.17 -3.59
N TRP A 48 -13.27 3.53 -4.57
CA TRP A 48 -13.81 4.18 -5.76
C TRP A 48 -15.01 3.44 -6.33
N MET A 49 -16.07 4.17 -6.71
CA MET A 49 -17.28 3.63 -7.33
C MET A 49 -17.82 2.36 -6.65
N GLU A 50 -18.13 2.47 -5.36
CA GLU A 50 -18.68 1.37 -4.57
C GLU A 50 -17.73 0.17 -4.40
N SER A 51 -16.44 0.33 -4.69
CA SER A 51 -15.44 -0.71 -4.58
C SER A 51 -14.22 -0.28 -3.78
N ALA A 52 -13.54 -1.26 -3.16
CA ALA A 52 -12.24 -1.07 -2.54
C ALA A 52 -11.21 -1.97 -3.23
N THR A 53 -10.14 -1.38 -3.76
CA THR A 53 -9.09 -2.06 -4.54
C THR A 53 -7.71 -1.77 -3.98
N ILE A 54 -6.85 -2.79 -3.89
CA ILE A 54 -5.43 -2.58 -3.63
C ILE A 54 -4.73 -2.28 -4.95
N ARG A 55 -3.94 -1.22 -4.96
CA ARG A 55 -3.12 -0.82 -6.09
C ARG A 55 -1.70 -0.54 -5.59
N ILE A 56 -0.71 -0.82 -6.42
CA ILE A 56 0.70 -0.66 -6.09
C ILE A 56 1.39 0.16 -7.17
N TRP A 57 2.17 1.15 -6.73
CA TRP A 57 3.02 1.96 -7.58
C TRP A 57 4.48 1.77 -7.18
N GLU A 58 5.37 1.79 -8.17
CA GLU A 58 6.82 1.75 -7.99
C GLU A 58 7.40 3.11 -8.39
N LEU A 59 8.33 3.62 -7.58
CA LEU A 59 9.07 4.82 -7.92
C LEU A 59 10.13 4.48 -8.97
N HIS A 60 10.03 5.12 -10.14
CA HIS A 60 11.01 4.97 -11.20
C HIS A 60 12.16 5.97 -11.00
N ASP A 61 13.28 5.49 -10.46
CA ASP A 61 14.43 6.31 -10.02
C ASP A 61 14.92 7.31 -11.06
N THR A 62 14.99 6.91 -12.33
CA THR A 62 15.54 7.76 -13.39
C THR A 62 14.64 8.95 -13.75
N LYS A 63 13.33 8.84 -13.50
CA LYS A 63 12.34 9.86 -13.85
C LYS A 63 11.71 10.55 -12.64
N SER A 64 11.95 10.03 -11.43
CA SER A 64 11.26 10.47 -10.22
C SER A 64 9.72 10.44 -10.38
N GLU A 65 9.23 9.41 -11.06
CA GLU A 65 7.82 9.22 -11.38
C GLU A 65 7.30 7.93 -10.76
N TRP A 66 6.06 7.95 -10.28
CA TRP A 66 5.38 6.76 -9.77
C TRP A 66 4.63 6.06 -10.90
N VAL A 67 4.89 4.77 -11.09
CA VAL A 67 4.25 3.95 -12.13
C VAL A 67 3.42 2.86 -11.46
N GLN A 68 2.15 2.73 -11.82
CA GLN A 68 1.30 1.66 -11.27
C GLN A 68 1.78 0.30 -11.83
N VAL A 69 2.20 -0.61 -10.95
CA VAL A 69 2.73 -1.93 -11.29
C VAL A 69 1.74 -3.07 -11.03
N LEU A 70 0.78 -2.86 -10.12
CA LEU A 70 -0.26 -3.84 -9.82
C LEU A 70 -1.59 -3.17 -9.46
N ALA A 71 -2.69 -3.78 -9.90
CA ALA A 71 -4.02 -3.53 -9.35
C ALA A 71 -4.65 -4.90 -9.04
N LEU A 72 -4.96 -5.15 -7.77
CA LEU A 72 -5.65 -6.38 -7.38
C LEU A 72 -7.11 -6.32 -7.84
N PRO A 73 -7.68 -7.47 -8.24
CA PRO A 73 -9.10 -7.58 -8.51
C PRO A 73 -9.93 -7.17 -7.28
N PRO A 74 -11.06 -6.45 -7.45
CA PRO A 74 -11.93 -6.01 -6.35
C PRO A 74 -12.30 -7.12 -5.37
N GLU A 75 -12.49 -8.36 -5.82
CA GLU A 75 -12.88 -9.49 -4.98
C GLU A 75 -11.89 -9.75 -3.82
N LYS A 76 -10.64 -9.29 -3.96
CA LYS A 76 -9.61 -9.40 -2.92
C LYS A 76 -9.78 -8.39 -1.77
N SER A 77 -10.43 -7.27 -2.00
CA SER A 77 -10.49 -6.14 -1.06
C SER A 77 -11.87 -5.47 -0.91
N GLN A 78 -12.88 -5.88 -1.69
CA GLN A 78 -14.22 -5.31 -1.70
C GLN A 78 -14.89 -5.26 -0.32
N ASP A 79 -14.63 -6.25 0.53
CA ASP A 79 -15.16 -6.31 1.90
C ASP A 79 -14.79 -5.10 2.77
N TYR A 80 -13.77 -4.34 2.35
CA TYR A 80 -13.30 -3.13 3.03
C TYR A 80 -13.98 -1.85 2.58
N PHE A 81 -14.80 -1.86 1.52
CA PHE A 81 -15.54 -0.69 1.08
C PHE A 81 -16.43 -0.12 2.20
N GLY A 82 -16.29 1.18 2.47
CA GLY A 82 -16.99 1.89 3.54
C GLY A 82 -16.62 1.44 4.96
N LYS A 83 -15.54 0.65 5.13
CA LYS A 83 -15.12 0.13 6.45
C LYS A 83 -14.05 0.97 7.12
N LYS A 84 -13.54 2.02 6.45
CA LYS A 84 -12.42 2.86 6.94
C LYS A 84 -11.25 1.98 7.35
N ALA A 85 -10.81 1.17 6.40
CA ALA A 85 -9.74 0.21 6.64
C ALA A 85 -8.38 0.88 6.46
N ASP A 86 -7.44 0.48 7.30
CA ASP A 86 -6.04 0.91 7.24
C ASP A 86 -5.19 -0.21 6.65
N ILE A 87 -4.15 0.18 5.92
CA ILE A 87 -3.12 -0.74 5.43
C ILE A 87 -1.79 -0.49 6.09
N ASN A 88 -1.02 -1.57 6.22
CA ASN A 88 0.39 -1.54 6.56
C ASN A 88 1.14 -2.59 5.77
N CYS A 89 2.37 -2.29 5.39
CA CYS A 89 3.18 -3.12 4.51
C CYS A 89 4.55 -3.40 5.11
N VAL A 90 5.11 -4.56 4.76
CA VAL A 90 6.52 -4.88 5.02
C VAL A 90 7.09 -5.65 3.84
N GLY A 91 8.30 -5.28 3.43
CA GLY A 91 9.04 -5.89 2.34
C GLY A 91 10.13 -6.82 2.89
N TYR A 92 10.35 -7.93 2.19
CA TYR A 92 11.49 -8.82 2.41
C TYR A 92 11.85 -9.51 1.09
N ASP A 93 13.07 -9.30 0.61
CA ASP A 93 13.52 -9.74 -0.72
C ASP A 93 12.55 -9.30 -1.84
N ASN A 94 11.82 -10.24 -2.44
CA ASN A 94 10.82 -10.02 -3.49
C ASN A 94 9.38 -10.16 -2.98
N LEU A 95 9.17 -10.19 -1.67
CA LEU A 95 7.87 -10.41 -1.03
C LEU A 95 7.40 -9.16 -0.29
N VAL A 96 6.21 -8.70 -0.62
CA VAL A 96 5.51 -7.65 0.13
C VAL A 96 4.34 -8.28 0.87
N MET A 97 4.37 -8.17 2.19
CA MET A 97 3.23 -8.53 3.04
C MET A 97 2.38 -7.28 3.29
N ILE A 98 1.12 -7.35 2.86
CA ILE A 98 0.13 -6.28 2.96
C ILE A 98 -0.90 -6.69 4.01
N CYS A 99 -0.88 -6.01 5.15
CA CYS A 99 -1.85 -6.16 6.22
C CYS A 99 -2.97 -5.14 6.01
N ILE A 100 -4.22 -5.60 5.95
CA ILE A 100 -5.40 -4.75 5.84
C ILE A 100 -6.24 -4.96 7.08
N SER A 101 -6.59 -3.88 7.78
CA SER A 101 -7.35 -3.96 9.01
C SER A 101 -8.46 -2.92 9.05
N SER A 102 -9.61 -3.30 9.59
CA SER A 102 -10.68 -2.40 9.97
C SER A 102 -11.17 -2.78 11.37
N ARG A 103 -12.21 -2.11 11.88
CA ARG A 103 -12.78 -2.42 13.20
C ARG A 103 -13.18 -3.90 13.37
N ARG A 104 -13.57 -4.59 12.29
CA ARG A 104 -14.14 -5.95 12.34
C ARG A 104 -13.50 -6.96 11.39
N LEU A 105 -12.68 -6.50 10.44
CA LEU A 105 -12.07 -7.35 9.42
C LEU A 105 -10.57 -7.19 9.44
N TYR A 106 -9.84 -8.29 9.28
CA TYR A 106 -8.42 -8.25 9.00
C TYR A 106 -8.08 -9.31 7.94
N ARG A 107 -7.14 -8.99 7.07
CA ARG A 107 -6.59 -9.86 6.03
C ARG A 107 -5.11 -9.56 5.88
N VAL A 108 -4.36 -10.58 5.47
CA VAL A 108 -2.95 -10.44 5.13
C VAL A 108 -2.77 -11.02 3.73
N ILE A 109 -2.29 -10.21 2.81
CA ILE A 109 -1.99 -10.61 1.44
C ILE A 109 -0.47 -10.64 1.31
N LEU A 110 0.06 -11.71 0.75
CA LEU A 110 1.46 -11.80 0.35
C LEU A 110 1.53 -11.64 -1.17
N TRP A 111 2.20 -10.60 -1.63
CA TRP A 111 2.51 -10.36 -3.03
C TRP A 111 3.97 -10.72 -3.30
N ASN A 112 4.21 -11.54 -4.32
CA ASN A 112 5.55 -11.80 -4.84
C ASN A 112 5.75 -10.96 -6.11
N ILE A 113 6.74 -10.08 -6.07
CA ILE A 113 7.06 -9.12 -7.13
C ILE A 113 7.56 -9.85 -8.39
N GLU A 114 8.40 -10.88 -8.21
CA GLU A 114 9.11 -11.56 -9.30
C GLU A 114 8.17 -12.29 -10.25
N ASN A 115 7.16 -12.97 -9.71
CA ASN A 115 6.17 -13.71 -10.50
C ASN A 115 4.79 -13.04 -10.52
N ASN A 116 4.68 -11.83 -9.97
CA ASN A 116 3.45 -11.05 -9.83
C ASN A 116 2.27 -11.83 -9.21
N SER A 117 2.53 -12.78 -8.31
CA SER A 117 1.50 -13.61 -7.70
C SER A 117 1.06 -13.07 -6.34
N CYS A 118 -0.24 -13.19 -6.06
CA CYS A 118 -0.82 -12.76 -4.79
C CYS A 118 -1.56 -13.93 -4.12
N ARG A 119 -1.32 -14.12 -2.83
CA ARG A 119 -2.07 -15.08 -2.01
C ARG A 119 -2.49 -14.48 -0.68
N GLU A 120 -3.68 -14.84 -0.20
CA GLU A 120 -4.11 -14.50 1.15
C GLU A 120 -3.49 -15.51 2.13
N LEU A 121 -2.91 -15.01 3.22
CA LEU A 121 -2.39 -15.86 4.29
C LEU A 121 -3.53 -16.34 5.20
N PRO A 122 -3.43 -17.54 5.79
CA PRO A 122 -4.47 -18.07 6.66
C PRO A 122 -4.73 -17.16 7.87
N ARG A 123 -6.01 -16.97 8.21
CA ARG A 123 -6.38 -16.26 9.44
C ARG A 123 -6.05 -17.12 10.65
N SER A 124 -5.27 -16.59 11.57
CA SER A 124 -5.03 -17.25 12.85
C SER A 124 -6.29 -17.15 13.72
N LYS A 125 -6.82 -18.29 14.17
CA LYS A 125 -7.96 -18.33 15.11
C LYS A 125 -7.67 -17.64 16.44
N LYS A 126 -6.39 -17.41 16.78
CA LYS A 126 -5.94 -16.80 18.04
C LYS A 126 -5.71 -15.28 17.92
N VAL A 127 -5.46 -14.77 16.71
CA VAL A 127 -5.15 -13.36 16.48
C VAL A 127 -6.42 -12.63 16.07
N LYS A 128 -6.90 -11.73 16.95
CA LYS A 128 -8.12 -10.94 16.71
C LYS A 128 -7.83 -9.58 16.03
N LYS A 129 -6.58 -9.13 16.08
CA LYS A 129 -6.05 -7.94 15.40
C LYS A 129 -4.58 -8.16 15.11
N VAL A 130 -4.16 -7.87 13.88
CA VAL A 130 -2.76 -7.64 13.56
C VAL A 130 -2.56 -6.13 13.70
N ALA A 131 -1.77 -5.73 14.69
CA ALA A 131 -1.28 -4.36 14.78
C ALA A 131 0.13 -4.37 14.20
N SER A 132 0.30 -3.80 13.01
CA SER A 132 1.61 -3.61 12.40
C SER A 132 2.04 -2.19 12.67
N ALA A 133 2.77 -2.01 13.77
CA ALA A 133 3.76 -0.96 13.90
C ALA A 133 5.09 -1.70 13.93
N PHE A 134 5.78 -1.82 12.79
CA PHE A 134 7.10 -2.41 12.77
C PHE A 134 8.14 -1.29 12.78
N PRO A 135 8.89 -1.14 13.90
CA PRO A 135 10.16 -0.46 13.89
C PRO A 135 11.21 -1.48 13.46
N PHE A 136 11.88 -1.26 12.32
CA PHE A 136 13.22 -1.77 12.13
C PHE A 136 14.15 -0.58 12.08
#